data_AF-A0A7X6WHK1-F1
#
_entry.id   AF-A0A7X6WHK1-F1
#
_cell.length_a   1.000
_cell.length_b   1.000
_cell.length_c   1.000
_cell.angle_alpha   90.00
_cell.angle_beta   90.00
_cell.angle_gamma   90.00
#
_symmetry.space_group_name_H-M   'P 1'
#
loop_
_entity.id
_entity.type
_entity.pdbx_description
1 polymer ?
#
loop_
_entity_poly.entity_id
_entity_poly.type
_entity_poly.pdbx_seq_one_letter_code
_entity_poly.pdbx_strand_id
1 'polypeptide(L)'
;QRKMFLSDNGDKSVILLNVSHMSTEELQEFVRELKVTVKGAPMNVEVTGKSVLDVEMVKGLTEGRVRMTVIGLGLVFMALLLVYRNIAKAFIPIFPIVLIIGMSAGIMYFLGIKYTPITATLGALVLGMGTEMTIMMLERYIEERLEGKEKIDAILITVSRIGKATVASGLTTIGGFSVLMASKFVILKDFGLMTVINISLALVSTFIILPTVIILLDKFIISEKSLKEAKAERLRLATEQKY
;
A
#
# COMPACT_ATOMS: atom_id res chain seq x y z
N GLN A 1 -32.70 -9.66 -41.21
CA GLN A 1 -32.07 -8.82 -40.17
C GLN A 1 -32.82 -8.83 -38.82
N ARG A 2 -34.17 -8.87 -38.75
CA ARG A 2 -34.93 -8.95 -37.48
C ARG A 2 -34.65 -10.17 -36.58
N LYS A 3 -34.28 -11.33 -37.15
CA LYS A 3 -33.95 -12.57 -36.40
C LYS A 3 -32.67 -12.49 -35.54
N MET A 4 -31.87 -11.43 -35.66
CA MET A 4 -30.64 -11.28 -34.87
C MET A 4 -30.85 -10.60 -33.49
N PHE A 5 -32.00 -9.96 -33.28
CA PHE A 5 -32.28 -9.12 -32.09
C PHE A 5 -33.48 -9.60 -31.26
N LEU A 6 -34.05 -10.74 -31.61
CA LEU A 6 -35.17 -11.37 -30.93
C LEU A 6 -34.81 -12.84 -30.69
N SER A 7 -35.05 -13.31 -29.46
CA SER A 7 -34.96 -14.73 -29.11
C SER A 7 -35.94 -15.55 -29.95
N ASP A 8 -35.60 -16.80 -30.26
CA ASP A 8 -36.46 -17.71 -31.02
C ASP A 8 -37.82 -17.93 -30.34
N ASN A 9 -37.88 -17.78 -29.01
CA ASN A 9 -39.10 -17.88 -28.20
C ASN A 9 -39.86 -16.55 -28.07
N GLY A 10 -39.35 -15.43 -28.62
CA GLY A 10 -39.97 -14.11 -28.57
C GLY A 10 -39.97 -13.43 -27.19
N ASP A 11 -39.31 -14.02 -26.21
CA ASP A 11 -39.28 -13.61 -24.80
C ASP A 11 -38.16 -12.60 -24.46
N LYS A 12 -37.17 -12.45 -25.34
CA LYS A 12 -36.02 -11.55 -25.16
C LYS A 12 -35.75 -10.74 -26.42
N SER A 13 -35.35 -9.48 -26.23
CA SER A 13 -34.89 -8.61 -27.30
C SER A 13 -33.61 -7.87 -26.91
N VAL A 14 -32.78 -7.55 -27.90
CA VAL A 14 -31.54 -6.80 -27.73
C VAL A 14 -31.64 -5.48 -28.47
N ILE A 15 -31.36 -4.37 -27.79
CA ILE A 15 -31.25 -3.03 -28.37
C ILE A 15 -29.79 -2.60 -28.31
N LEU A 16 -29.20 -2.28 -29.45
CA LEU A 16 -27.84 -1.75 -29.53
C LEU A 16 -27.88 -0.23 -29.50
N LEU A 17 -27.22 0.35 -28.49
CA LEU A 17 -26.99 1.79 -28.38
C LEU A 17 -25.52 2.05 -28.67
N ASN A 18 -25.25 2.79 -29.75
CA ASN A 18 -23.93 3.31 -30.02
C ASN A 18 -23.76 4.65 -29.29
N VAL A 19 -22.75 4.71 -28.43
CA VAL A 19 -22.44 5.91 -27.65
C VAL A 19 -21.27 6.62 -28.33
N SER A 20 -21.35 7.94 -28.45
CA SER A 20 -20.22 8.76 -28.89
C SER A 20 -19.04 8.63 -27.93
N HIS A 21 -17.83 8.99 -28.38
CA HIS A 21 -16.67 9.00 -27.50
C HIS A 21 -16.92 9.98 -26.32
N MET A 22 -17.01 9.43 -25.11
CA MET A 22 -17.21 10.15 -23.86
C MET A 22 -15.97 9.99 -22.96
N SER A 23 -15.78 10.92 -22.02
CA SER A 23 -14.81 10.71 -20.94
C SER A 23 -15.23 9.54 -20.04
N THR A 24 -14.31 9.05 -19.19
CA THR A 24 -14.65 7.97 -18.26
C THR A 24 -15.74 8.42 -17.29
N GLU A 25 -15.67 9.66 -16.81
CA GLU A 25 -16.66 10.23 -15.88
C GLU A 25 -18.04 10.34 -16.54
N GLU A 26 -18.11 10.91 -17.75
CA GLU A 26 -19.36 11.04 -18.51
C GLU A 26 -19.99 9.68 -18.82
N LEU A 27 -19.16 8.70 -19.20
CA LEU A 27 -19.65 7.36 -19.48
C LEU A 27 -20.18 6.68 -18.21
N GLN A 28 -19.54 6.89 -17.05
CA GLN A 28 -20.02 6.38 -15.77
C GLN A 28 -21.37 6.98 -15.38
N GLU A 29 -21.53 8.30 -15.58
CA GLU A 29 -22.78 9.01 -15.31
C GLU A 29 -23.90 8.54 -16.25
N PHE A 30 -23.62 8.47 -17.55
CA PHE A 30 -24.57 7.97 -18.55
C PHE A 30 -25.03 6.54 -18.25
N VAL A 31 -24.10 5.62 -17.97
CA VAL A 31 -24.45 4.22 -17.63
C VAL A 31 -25.28 4.16 -16.34
N ARG A 32 -24.99 5.01 -15.35
CA ARG A 32 -25.75 5.09 -14.10
C ARG A 32 -27.17 5.58 -14.35
N GLU A 33 -27.34 6.68 -15.09
CA GLU A 33 -28.66 7.22 -15.46
C GLU A 33 -29.46 6.24 -16.31
N LEU A 34 -28.82 5.57 -17.27
CA LEU A 34 -29.47 4.57 -18.10
C LEU A 34 -29.98 3.40 -17.23
N LYS A 35 -29.15 2.86 -16.32
CA LYS A 35 -29.54 1.80 -15.38
C LYS A 35 -30.71 2.23 -14.48
N VAL A 36 -30.80 3.50 -14.10
CA VAL A 36 -31.93 4.04 -13.30
C VAL A 36 -33.19 4.18 -14.15
N THR A 37 -33.07 4.73 -15.35
CA THR A 37 -34.20 4.96 -16.27
C THR A 37 -34.86 3.65 -16.67
N VAL A 38 -34.08 2.61 -16.98
CA VAL A 38 -34.63 1.32 -17.41
C VAL A 38 -35.25 0.49 -16.28
N LYS A 39 -34.92 0.78 -15.00
CA LYS A 39 -35.59 0.13 -13.86
C LYS A 39 -37.07 0.45 -13.77
N GLY A 40 -37.52 1.56 -14.37
CA GLY A 40 -38.94 1.94 -14.46
C GLY A 40 -39.70 1.24 -15.58
N ALA A 41 -39.03 0.42 -16.40
CA ALA A 41 -39.69 -0.28 -17.50
C ALA A 41 -40.60 -1.43 -16.99
N PRO A 42 -41.70 -1.74 -17.69
CA PRO A 42 -42.59 -2.84 -17.34
C PRO A 42 -41.98 -4.25 -17.59
N MET A 43 -40.70 -4.29 -17.98
CA MET A 43 -39.97 -5.49 -18.37
C MET A 43 -38.59 -5.46 -17.73
N ASN A 44 -38.00 -6.64 -17.49
CA ASN A 44 -36.68 -6.73 -16.92
C ASN A 44 -35.62 -6.35 -17.98
N VAL A 45 -34.96 -5.20 -17.79
CA VAL A 45 -33.96 -4.68 -18.72
C VAL A 45 -32.58 -4.78 -18.09
N GLU A 46 -31.68 -5.51 -18.74
CA GLU A 46 -30.28 -5.61 -18.35
C GLU A 46 -29.40 -4.79 -19.30
N VAL A 47 -28.66 -3.84 -18.72
CA VAL A 47 -27.75 -2.96 -19.45
C VAL A 47 -26.35 -3.59 -19.44
N THR A 48 -25.84 -3.95 -20.62
CA THR A 48 -24.55 -4.64 -20.79
C THR A 48 -23.78 -4.12 -22.01
N GLY A 49 -22.62 -4.71 -22.30
CA GLY A 49 -21.72 -4.33 -23.37
C GLY A 49 -20.40 -3.75 -22.85
N LYS A 50 -19.44 -3.55 -23.77
CA LYS A 50 -18.06 -3.16 -23.43
C LYS A 50 -18.00 -1.91 -22.55
N SER A 51 -18.75 -0.86 -22.89
CA SER A 51 -18.76 0.40 -22.13
C SER A 51 -19.26 0.24 -20.70
N VAL A 52 -20.25 -0.64 -20.47
CA VAL A 52 -20.80 -0.93 -19.14
C VAL A 52 -19.79 -1.75 -18.34
N LEU A 53 -19.14 -2.73 -18.96
CA LEU A 53 -18.09 -3.54 -18.34
C LEU A 53 -16.87 -2.69 -17.96
N ASP A 54 -16.46 -1.77 -18.84
CA ASP A 54 -15.34 -0.85 -18.59
C ASP A 54 -15.66 0.08 -17.41
N VAL A 55 -16.89 0.63 -17.34
CA VAL A 55 -17.37 1.42 -16.21
C VAL A 55 -17.40 0.63 -14.91
N GLU A 56 -17.98 -0.58 -14.93
CA GLU A 56 -18.09 -1.42 -13.73
C GLU A 56 -16.72 -1.89 -13.25
N MET A 57 -15.79 -2.16 -14.17
CA MET A 57 -14.40 -2.45 -13.86
C MET A 57 -13.71 -1.25 -13.20
N VAL A 58 -13.77 -0.04 -13.79
CA VAL A 58 -13.19 1.16 -13.18
C VAL A 58 -13.79 1.44 -11.80
N LYS A 59 -15.10 1.28 -11.66
CA LYS A 59 -15.82 1.48 -10.39
C LYS A 59 -15.41 0.45 -9.33
N GLY A 60 -15.38 -0.84 -9.67
CA GLY A 60 -14.94 -1.91 -8.77
C GLY A 60 -13.51 -1.71 -8.27
N LEU A 61 -12.64 -1.13 -9.10
CA LEU A 61 -11.26 -0.83 -8.74
C LEU A 61 -11.12 0.40 -7.85
N THR A 62 -11.89 1.45 -8.12
CA THR A 62 -11.85 2.70 -7.35
C THR A 62 -12.51 2.53 -5.97
N GLU A 63 -13.64 1.82 -5.89
CA GLU A 63 -14.29 1.49 -4.61
C GLU A 63 -13.48 0.47 -3.79
N GLY A 64 -12.84 -0.50 -4.47
CA GLY A 64 -12.04 -1.54 -3.81
C GLY A 64 -10.72 -1.03 -3.23
N ARG A 65 -10.07 -0.05 -3.86
CA ARG A 65 -8.72 0.41 -3.48
C ARG A 65 -8.65 0.94 -2.05
N VAL A 66 -9.50 1.91 -1.71
CA VAL A 66 -9.48 2.51 -0.37
C VAL A 66 -9.78 1.45 0.68
N ARG A 67 -10.76 0.58 0.42
CA ARG A 67 -11.10 -0.53 1.31
C ARG A 67 -9.92 -1.49 1.49
N MET A 68 -9.26 -1.90 0.42
CA MET A 68 -8.07 -2.77 0.48
C MET A 68 -6.93 -2.12 1.27
N THR A 69 -6.66 -0.84 1.05
CA THR A 69 -5.62 -0.10 1.78
C THR A 69 -5.95 0.02 3.27
N VAL A 70 -7.18 0.39 3.62
CA VAL A 70 -7.61 0.53 5.02
C VAL A 70 -7.61 -0.81 5.74
N ILE A 71 -8.14 -1.87 5.11
CA ILE A 71 -8.11 -3.23 5.67
C ILE A 71 -6.66 -3.68 5.84
N GLY A 72 -5.81 -3.49 4.82
CA GLY A 72 -4.39 -3.84 4.88
C GLY A 72 -3.64 -3.11 6.01
N LEU A 73 -3.83 -1.80 6.12
CA LEU A 73 -3.28 -1.00 7.24
C LEU A 73 -3.78 -1.52 8.59
N GLY A 74 -5.07 -1.82 8.72
CA GLY A 74 -5.67 -2.36 9.93
C GLY A 74 -5.09 -3.72 10.32
N LEU A 75 -4.90 -4.62 9.34
CA LEU A 75 -4.31 -5.93 9.56
C LEU A 75 -2.84 -5.84 9.96
N VAL A 76 -2.05 -5.00 9.28
CA VAL A 76 -0.64 -4.77 9.66
C VAL A 76 -0.56 -4.16 11.05
N PHE A 77 -1.36 -3.14 11.35
CA PHE A 77 -1.39 -2.52 12.66
C PHE A 77 -1.78 -3.52 13.75
N MET A 78 -2.79 -4.36 13.51
CA MET A 78 -3.21 -5.40 14.45
C MET A 78 -2.11 -6.46 14.65
N ALA A 79 -1.44 -6.89 13.59
CA ALA A 79 -0.30 -7.80 13.70
C ALA A 79 0.84 -7.19 14.53
N LEU A 80 1.21 -5.93 14.24
CA LEU A 80 2.23 -5.21 15.01
C LEU A 80 1.82 -5.00 16.46
N LEU A 81 0.54 -4.74 16.72
CA LEU A 81 0.02 -4.60 18.07
C LEU A 81 0.10 -5.92 18.85
N LEU A 82 -0.13 -7.07 18.19
CA LEU A 82 0.04 -8.39 18.81
C LEU A 82 1.52 -8.69 19.10
N VAL A 83 2.42 -8.38 18.18
CA VAL A 83 3.87 -8.58 18.35
C VAL A 83 4.43 -7.69 19.45
N TYR A 84 4.11 -6.39 19.42
CA TYR A 84 4.70 -5.41 20.34
C TYR A 84 3.95 -5.22 21.64
N ARG A 85 2.66 -5.56 21.67
CA ARG A 85 1.75 -5.35 22.80
C ARG A 85 1.78 -3.90 23.32
N ASN A 86 2.11 -2.96 22.43
CA ASN A 86 2.27 -1.54 22.69
C ASN A 86 1.80 -0.75 21.45
N ILE A 87 0.78 0.09 21.65
CA ILE A 87 0.14 0.87 20.60
C ILE A 87 1.12 1.85 19.93
N ALA A 88 1.97 2.51 20.72
CA ALA A 88 2.95 3.46 20.19
C ALA A 88 3.98 2.75 19.30
N LYS A 89 4.50 1.59 19.73
CA LYS A 89 5.41 0.77 18.91
C LYS A 89 4.75 0.32 17.60
N ALA A 90 3.48 -0.08 17.65
CA ALA A 90 2.75 -0.53 16.46
C ALA A 90 2.48 0.62 15.46
N PHE A 91 2.36 1.87 15.93
CA PHE A 91 2.06 3.01 15.08
C PHE A 91 3.28 3.57 14.34
N ILE A 92 4.48 3.40 14.91
CA ILE A 92 5.73 3.97 14.36
C ILE A 92 6.04 3.45 12.95
N PRO A 93 5.96 2.14 12.65
CA PRO A 93 6.16 1.63 11.29
C PRO A 93 5.06 2.09 10.32
N ILE A 94 3.83 2.28 10.80
CA ILE A 94 2.67 2.64 9.98
C ILE A 94 2.75 4.09 9.48
N PHE A 95 3.23 5.01 10.31
CA PHE A 95 3.30 6.43 9.96
C PHE A 95 4.00 6.74 8.62
N PRO A 96 5.26 6.31 8.37
CA PRO A 96 5.92 6.53 7.08
C PRO A 96 5.18 5.85 5.92
N ILE A 97 4.54 4.71 6.15
CA ILE A 97 3.81 3.98 5.11
C ILE A 97 2.58 4.78 4.65
N VAL A 98 1.82 5.34 5.58
CA VAL A 98 0.66 6.18 5.26
C VAL A 98 1.09 7.41 4.44
N LEU A 99 2.23 8.02 4.80
CA LEU A 99 2.81 9.13 4.03
C LEU A 99 3.17 8.70 2.60
N ILE A 100 3.82 7.55 2.42
CA ILE A 100 4.17 7.04 1.09
C ILE A 100 2.92 6.73 0.26
N ILE A 101 1.89 6.13 0.86
CA ILE A 101 0.61 5.86 0.16
C ILE A 101 -0.02 7.17 -0.31
N GLY A 102 -0.04 8.20 0.55
CA GLY A 102 -0.54 9.53 0.19
C GLY A 102 0.27 10.19 -0.92
N MET A 103 1.61 10.18 -0.79
CA MET A 103 2.52 10.70 -1.82
C MET A 103 2.38 9.95 -3.14
N SER A 104 2.23 8.62 -3.09
CA SER A 104 2.02 7.78 -4.27
C SER A 104 0.77 8.20 -5.05
N ALA A 105 -0.34 8.42 -4.36
CA ALA A 105 -1.57 8.92 -4.98
C ALA A 105 -1.39 10.33 -5.58
N GLY A 106 -0.67 11.21 -4.88
CA GLY A 106 -0.35 12.55 -5.39
C GLY A 106 0.55 12.54 -6.62
N ILE A 107 1.55 11.67 -6.66
CA ILE A 107 2.45 11.50 -7.80
C ILE A 107 1.71 10.93 -9.01
N MET A 108 0.83 9.94 -8.80
CA MET A 108 -0.03 9.43 -9.89
C MET A 108 -0.88 10.54 -10.50
N TYR A 109 -1.48 11.39 -9.66
CA TYR A 109 -2.25 12.54 -10.11
C TYR A 109 -1.40 13.53 -10.91
N PHE A 110 -0.22 13.88 -10.40
CA PHE A 110 0.70 14.81 -11.08
C PHE A 110 1.22 14.28 -12.42
N LEU A 111 1.51 12.98 -12.50
CA LEU A 111 1.99 12.32 -13.73
C LEU A 111 0.86 11.97 -14.71
N GLY A 112 -0.41 12.20 -14.35
CA GLY A 112 -1.56 11.86 -15.19
C GLY A 112 -1.76 10.34 -15.37
N ILE A 113 -1.22 9.52 -14.47
CA ILE A 113 -1.32 8.06 -14.55
C ILE A 113 -2.72 7.64 -14.11
N LYS A 114 -3.46 6.99 -15.01
CA LYS A 114 -4.82 6.52 -14.73
C LYS A 114 -4.81 5.33 -13.77
N TYR A 115 -5.88 5.24 -12.96
CA TYR A 115 -6.11 4.05 -12.14
C TYR A 115 -6.50 2.86 -13.03
N THR A 116 -5.87 1.73 -12.77
CA THR A 116 -6.04 0.45 -13.49
C THR A 116 -6.13 -0.69 -12.48
N PRO A 117 -6.56 -1.90 -12.89
CA PRO A 117 -6.62 -3.02 -11.96
C PRO A 117 -5.28 -3.31 -11.28
N ILE A 118 -4.21 -3.20 -12.04
CA ILE A 118 -2.85 -3.47 -11.57
C ILE A 118 -2.38 -2.32 -10.66
N THR A 119 -2.61 -1.05 -11.00
CA THR A 119 -2.19 0.06 -10.13
C THR A 119 -2.98 0.15 -8.82
N ALA A 120 -4.18 -0.43 -8.75
CA ALA A 120 -4.92 -0.58 -7.48
C ALA A 120 -4.17 -1.43 -6.45
N THR A 121 -3.30 -2.34 -6.89
CA THR A 121 -2.47 -3.20 -6.02
C THR A 121 -1.28 -2.48 -5.39
N LEU A 122 -0.90 -1.30 -5.90
CA LEU A 122 0.25 -0.53 -5.41
C LEU A 122 0.15 -0.21 -3.91
N GLY A 123 -1.08 0.00 -3.41
CA GLY A 123 -1.28 0.26 -1.98
C GLY A 123 -0.84 -0.93 -1.11
N ALA A 124 -1.20 -2.15 -1.49
CA ALA A 124 -0.79 -3.37 -0.80
C ALA A 124 0.72 -3.63 -0.94
N LEU A 125 1.28 -3.34 -2.12
CA LEU A 125 2.72 -3.44 -2.38
C LEU A 125 3.51 -2.50 -1.44
N VAL A 126 3.14 -1.21 -1.40
CA VAL A 126 3.74 -0.21 -0.52
C VAL A 126 3.62 -0.61 0.94
N LEU A 127 2.45 -1.13 1.33
CA LEU A 127 2.24 -1.64 2.69
C LEU A 127 3.23 -2.75 3.02
N GLY A 128 3.33 -3.79 2.20
CA GLY A 128 4.21 -4.93 2.48
C GLY A 128 5.68 -4.52 2.60
N MET A 129 6.19 -3.83 1.58
CA MET A 129 7.60 -3.45 1.54
C MET A 129 7.97 -2.35 2.54
N GLY A 130 7.07 -1.38 2.75
CA GLY A 130 7.28 -0.29 3.71
C GLY A 130 7.29 -0.83 5.14
N THR A 131 6.40 -1.79 5.42
CA THR A 131 6.35 -2.48 6.72
C THR A 131 7.63 -3.26 6.97
N GLU A 132 8.13 -4.02 5.99
CA GLU A 132 9.37 -4.78 6.13
C GLU A 132 10.56 -3.89 6.54
N MET A 133 10.81 -2.83 5.77
CA MET A 133 11.95 -1.92 6.01
C MET A 133 11.83 -1.17 7.33
N THR A 134 10.61 -0.73 7.68
CA THR A 134 10.38 0.03 8.91
C THR A 134 10.43 -0.84 10.17
N ILE A 135 9.95 -2.09 10.10
CA ILE A 135 10.08 -3.07 11.18
C ILE A 135 11.54 -3.41 11.41
N MET A 136 12.30 -3.78 10.36
CA MET A 136 13.72 -4.13 10.51
C MET A 136 14.49 -3.00 11.21
N MET A 137 14.21 -1.76 10.83
CA MET A 137 14.84 -0.59 11.44
C MET A 137 14.40 -0.32 12.88
N LEU A 138 13.12 -0.47 13.19
CA LEU A 138 12.61 -0.31 14.55
C LEU A 138 13.12 -1.41 15.49
N GLU A 139 13.10 -2.67 15.06
CA GLU A 139 13.59 -3.79 15.86
C GLU A 139 15.05 -3.60 16.23
N ARG A 140 15.88 -3.28 15.23
CA ARG A 140 17.29 -3.08 15.49
C ARG A 140 17.54 -1.91 16.44
N TYR A 141 16.77 -0.83 16.31
CA TYR A 141 16.84 0.27 17.26
C TYR A 141 16.48 -0.17 18.68
N ILE A 142 15.42 -0.96 18.84
CA ILE A 142 14.98 -1.49 20.14
C ILE A 142 16.07 -2.38 20.75
N GLU A 143 16.67 -3.28 19.97
CA GLU A 143 17.80 -4.12 20.39
C GLU A 143 18.93 -3.27 20.96
N GLU A 144 19.42 -2.28 20.21
CA GLU A 144 20.54 -1.43 20.62
C GLU A 144 20.22 -0.59 21.87
N ARG A 145 18.98 -0.10 21.99
CA ARG A 145 18.54 0.62 23.19
C ARG A 145 18.44 -0.29 24.40
N LEU A 146 17.92 -1.51 24.22
CA LEU A 146 17.94 -2.52 25.27
C LEU A 146 19.38 -2.89 25.62
N GLU A 147 20.33 -2.85 24.67
CA GLU A 147 21.80 -2.91 24.82
C GLU A 147 22.42 -1.80 25.69
N GLY A 148 21.62 -0.84 26.12
CA GLY A 148 22.04 0.24 27.00
C GLY A 148 22.69 1.40 26.24
N LYS A 149 22.59 1.41 24.90
CA LYS A 149 23.03 2.54 24.08
C LYS A 149 22.10 3.73 24.27
N GLU A 150 22.66 4.93 24.26
CA GLU A 150 21.93 6.19 24.20
C GLU A 150 21.09 6.28 22.91
N LYS A 151 20.08 7.18 22.87
CA LYS A 151 19.13 7.24 21.75
C LYS A 151 19.80 7.49 20.40
N ILE A 152 20.76 8.43 20.37
CA ILE A 152 21.48 8.82 19.16
C ILE A 152 22.47 7.73 18.74
N ASP A 153 23.15 7.11 19.71
CA ASP A 153 24.07 6.01 19.41
C ASP A 153 23.34 4.79 18.87
N ALA A 154 22.20 4.43 19.47
CA ALA A 154 21.39 3.31 19.03
C ALA A 154 20.92 3.46 17.57
N ILE A 155 20.48 4.66 17.18
CA ILE A 155 20.03 4.89 15.79
C ILE A 155 21.20 4.90 14.81
N LEU A 156 22.36 5.43 15.19
CA LEU A 156 23.57 5.42 14.35
C LEU A 156 24.07 4.00 14.12
N ILE A 157 24.10 3.17 15.17
CA ILE A 157 24.48 1.75 15.06
C ILE A 157 23.47 1.01 14.20
N THR A 158 22.17 1.28 14.40
CA THR A 158 21.08 0.70 13.60
C THR A 158 21.28 0.97 12.11
N VAL A 159 21.42 2.24 11.73
CA VAL A 159 21.66 2.64 10.33
C VAL A 159 22.93 2.00 9.78
N SER A 160 24.01 1.96 10.58
CA SER A 160 25.29 1.38 10.14
C SER A 160 25.22 -0.13 9.93
N ARG A 161 24.44 -0.87 10.72
CA ARG A 161 24.41 -2.34 10.69
C ARG A 161 23.44 -2.87 9.64
N ILE A 162 22.20 -2.43 9.68
CA ILE A 162 21.15 -2.96 8.78
C ILE A 162 20.89 -2.07 7.58
N GLY A 163 21.30 -0.79 7.62
CA GLY A 163 21.01 0.14 6.53
C GLY A 163 21.57 -0.29 5.18
N LYS A 164 22.79 -0.85 5.14
CA LYS A 164 23.36 -1.39 3.90
C LYS A 164 22.54 -2.55 3.34
N ALA A 165 22.07 -3.46 4.20
CA ALA A 165 21.23 -4.58 3.80
C ALA A 165 19.86 -4.11 3.29
N THR A 166 19.24 -3.14 3.98
CA THR A 166 17.97 -2.54 3.57
C THR A 166 18.08 -1.81 2.23
N VAL A 167 19.14 -1.03 2.01
CA VAL A 167 19.39 -0.36 0.71
C VAL A 167 19.63 -1.38 -0.39
N ALA A 168 20.42 -2.42 -0.13
CA ALA A 168 20.65 -3.48 -1.11
C ALA A 168 19.34 -4.19 -1.51
N SER A 169 18.50 -4.55 -0.53
CA SER A 169 17.16 -5.14 -0.78
C SER A 169 16.24 -4.20 -1.57
N GLY A 170 16.23 -2.91 -1.22
CA GLY A 170 15.44 -1.92 -1.95
C GLY A 170 15.92 -1.73 -3.40
N LEU A 171 17.23 -1.70 -3.62
CA LEU A 171 17.81 -1.55 -4.96
C LEU A 171 17.59 -2.79 -5.84
N THR A 172 17.68 -4.01 -5.30
CA THR A 172 17.35 -5.23 -6.06
C THR A 172 15.87 -5.22 -6.46
N THR A 173 14.99 -4.79 -5.57
CA THR A 173 13.56 -4.68 -5.86
C THR A 173 13.28 -3.59 -6.91
N ILE A 174 13.94 -2.42 -6.82
CA ILE A 174 13.89 -1.38 -7.85
C ILE A 174 14.35 -1.95 -9.20
N GLY A 175 15.47 -2.66 -9.24
CA GLY A 175 15.99 -3.29 -10.45
C GLY A 175 14.99 -4.27 -11.06
N GLY A 176 14.38 -5.12 -10.22
CA GLY A 176 13.35 -6.08 -10.65
C GLY A 176 12.13 -5.43 -11.28
N PHE A 177 11.56 -4.40 -10.64
CA PHE A 177 10.39 -3.70 -11.17
C PHE A 177 10.71 -2.73 -12.31
N SER A 178 11.96 -2.27 -12.43
CA SER A 178 12.39 -1.40 -13.54
C SER A 178 12.23 -2.09 -14.90
N VAL A 179 12.33 -3.42 -14.96
CA VAL A 179 12.10 -4.20 -16.19
C VAL A 179 10.70 -3.96 -16.76
N LEU A 180 9.69 -3.75 -15.90
CA LEU A 180 8.32 -3.48 -16.36
C LEU A 180 8.20 -2.16 -17.14
N MET A 181 9.09 -1.20 -16.89
CA MET A 181 9.11 0.09 -17.60
C MET A 181 9.48 -0.07 -19.09
N ALA A 182 10.12 -1.18 -19.48
CA ALA A 182 10.42 -1.52 -20.87
C ALA A 182 9.21 -2.12 -21.61
N SER A 183 8.09 -2.36 -20.93
CA SER A 183 6.89 -2.94 -21.54
C SER A 183 6.23 -1.99 -22.55
N LYS A 184 5.73 -2.56 -23.66
CA LYS A 184 4.88 -1.86 -24.63
C LYS A 184 3.45 -1.67 -24.14
N PHE A 185 3.03 -2.44 -23.12
CA PHE A 185 1.72 -2.27 -22.50
C PHE A 185 1.79 -1.15 -21.47
N VAL A 186 1.13 -0.02 -21.76
CA VAL A 186 1.12 1.20 -20.92
C VAL A 186 0.77 0.89 -19.47
N ILE A 187 -0.21 0.01 -19.24
CA ILE A 187 -0.63 -0.41 -17.89
C ILE A 187 0.54 -1.00 -17.08
N LEU A 188 1.37 -1.85 -17.70
CA LEU A 188 2.53 -2.47 -17.05
C LEU A 188 3.66 -1.45 -16.87
N LYS A 189 3.88 -0.60 -17.87
CA LYS A 189 4.90 0.46 -17.82
C LYS A 189 4.62 1.42 -16.67
N ASP A 190 3.39 1.91 -16.55
CA ASP A 190 2.97 2.84 -15.50
C ASP A 190 3.03 2.20 -14.12
N PHE A 191 2.62 0.93 -14.00
CA PHE A 191 2.76 0.17 -12.76
C PHE A 191 4.23 -0.02 -12.36
N GLY A 192 5.11 -0.35 -13.30
CA GLY A 192 6.55 -0.46 -13.06
C GLY A 192 7.16 0.85 -12.58
N LEU A 193 6.86 1.95 -13.28
CA LEU A 193 7.31 3.29 -12.93
C LEU A 193 6.85 3.68 -11.52
N MET A 194 5.55 3.53 -11.23
CA MET A 194 5.00 3.84 -9.92
C MET A 194 5.57 2.96 -8.82
N THR A 195 5.83 1.69 -9.12
CA THR A 195 6.47 0.79 -8.16
C THR A 195 7.86 1.29 -7.82
N VAL A 196 8.73 1.55 -8.80
CA VAL A 196 10.09 2.07 -8.59
C VAL A 196 10.09 3.36 -7.77
N ILE A 197 9.19 4.29 -8.08
CA ILE A 197 9.01 5.54 -7.32
C ILE A 197 8.65 5.22 -5.87
N ASN A 198 7.66 4.36 -5.65
CA ASN A 198 7.20 3.97 -4.32
C ASN A 198 8.30 3.29 -3.50
N ILE A 199 9.10 2.40 -4.09
CA ILE A 199 10.24 1.76 -3.42
C ILE A 199 11.27 2.80 -2.99
N SER A 200 11.58 3.72 -3.90
CA SER A 200 12.54 4.79 -3.66
C SER A 200 12.07 5.70 -2.53
N LEU A 201 10.78 6.08 -2.53
CA LEU A 201 10.16 6.84 -1.44
C LEU A 201 10.20 6.05 -0.12
N ALA A 202 9.98 4.74 -0.15
CA ALA A 202 10.03 3.90 1.03
C ALA A 202 11.44 3.80 1.62
N LEU A 203 12.48 3.69 0.79
CA LEU A 203 13.88 3.79 1.23
C LEU A 203 14.15 5.15 1.87
N VAL A 204 13.85 6.24 1.17
CA VAL A 204 14.07 7.60 1.68
C VAL A 204 13.33 7.82 3.00
N SER A 205 12.07 7.41 3.08
CA SER A 205 11.26 7.51 4.30
C SER A 205 11.81 6.66 5.44
N THR A 206 12.35 5.48 5.15
CA THR A 206 12.96 4.60 6.15
C THR A 206 14.24 5.22 6.74
N PHE A 207 15.04 5.93 5.95
CA PHE A 207 16.29 6.53 6.46
C PHE A 207 16.16 7.97 6.98
N ILE A 208 15.07 8.67 6.65
CA ILE A 208 14.89 10.09 7.04
C ILE A 208 13.73 10.24 8.02
N ILE A 209 12.54 9.79 7.64
CA ILE A 209 11.31 10.02 8.41
C ILE A 209 11.30 9.09 9.65
N LEU A 210 11.57 7.81 9.44
CA LEU A 210 11.47 6.82 10.52
C LEU A 210 12.45 7.08 11.68
N PRO A 211 13.75 7.39 11.48
CA PRO A 211 14.67 7.67 12.58
C PRO A 211 14.21 8.88 13.41
N THR A 212 13.67 9.90 12.73
CA THR A 212 13.13 11.10 13.38
C THR A 212 11.93 10.73 14.27
N VAL A 213 10.99 9.95 13.74
CA VAL A 213 9.82 9.47 14.50
C VAL A 213 10.23 8.59 15.68
N ILE A 214 11.19 7.69 15.48
CA ILE A 214 11.74 6.82 16.53
C ILE A 214 12.34 7.65 17.67
N ILE A 215 13.19 8.63 17.37
CA ILE A 215 13.85 9.47 18.39
C ILE A 215 12.81 10.28 19.18
N LEU A 216 11.84 10.88 18.49
CA LEU A 216 10.78 11.67 19.13
C LEU A 216 9.90 10.82 20.04
N LEU A 217 9.62 9.58 19.64
CA LEU A 217 8.73 8.68 20.38
C LEU A 217 9.47 7.67 21.26
N ASP A 218 10.80 7.73 21.40
CA ASP A 218 11.61 6.75 22.15
C ASP A 218 11.08 6.46 23.56
N LYS A 219 10.58 7.48 24.28
CA LYS A 219 9.99 7.31 25.62
C LYS A 219 8.73 6.41 25.64
N PHE A 220 7.99 6.36 24.53
CA PHE A 220 6.81 5.51 24.35
C PHE A 220 7.16 4.14 23.77
N ILE A 221 8.31 4.03 23.09
CA ILE A 221 8.87 2.76 22.61
C ILE A 221 9.44 1.98 23.80
N ILE A 222 10.31 2.60 24.59
CA ILE A 222 11.06 1.92 25.64
C ILE A 222 10.82 2.61 26.98
N SER A 223 10.22 1.87 27.90
CA SER A 223 9.98 2.34 29.27
C SER A 223 11.27 2.31 30.09
N GLU A 224 11.38 3.19 31.09
CA GLU A 224 12.49 3.13 32.05
C GLU A 224 12.57 1.77 32.78
N LYS A 225 11.42 1.15 33.03
CA LYS A 225 11.33 -0.19 33.63
C LYS A 225 12.05 -1.23 32.77
N SER A 226 11.77 -1.26 31.46
CA SER A 226 12.42 -2.18 30.52
C SER A 226 13.93 -1.97 30.43
N LEU A 227 14.42 -0.73 30.52
CA LEU A 227 15.87 -0.45 30.55
C LEU A 227 16.52 -0.98 31.85
N LYS A 228 15.85 -0.82 32.99
CA LYS A 228 16.34 -1.33 34.28
C LYS A 228 16.38 -2.86 34.31
N GLU A 229 15.35 -3.53 33.78
CA GLU A 229 15.28 -4.98 33.67
C GLU A 229 16.39 -5.52 32.77
N ALA A 230 16.58 -4.96 31.57
CA ALA A 230 17.65 -5.35 30.66
C ALA A 230 19.05 -5.14 31.26
N LYS A 231 19.26 -4.03 32.00
CA LYS A 231 20.52 -3.78 32.70
C LYS A 231 20.78 -4.80 33.81
N ALA A 232 19.76 -5.17 34.57
CA ALA A 232 19.87 -6.16 35.64
C ALA A 232 20.19 -7.56 35.08
N GLU A 233 19.55 -7.95 33.98
CA GLU A 233 19.81 -9.22 33.30
C GLU A 233 21.24 -9.31 32.77
N ARG A 234 21.76 -8.24 32.16
CA ARG A 234 23.18 -8.21 31.74
C ARG A 234 24.15 -8.37 32.88
N LEU A 235 23.88 -7.71 34.02
CA LEU A 235 24.75 -7.81 35.18
C LEU A 235 24.77 -9.24 35.74
N ARG A 236 23.61 -9.93 35.72
CA ARG A 236 23.52 -11.35 36.08
C ARG A 236 24.36 -12.22 35.16
N LEU A 237 24.18 -12.12 33.85
CA LEU A 237 24.93 -12.90 32.86
C LEU A 237 26.45 -12.66 32.93
N ALA A 238 26.87 -11.40 33.13
CA ALA A 238 28.28 -11.06 33.28
C ALA A 238 28.89 -11.59 34.59
N THR A 239 28.07 -11.79 35.61
CA THR A 239 28.48 -12.41 36.88
C THR A 239 28.57 -13.92 36.74
N GLU A 240 27.59 -14.56 36.08
CA GLU A 240 27.58 -16.00 35.81
C GLU A 240 28.73 -16.46 34.91
N GLN A 241 29.15 -15.67 33.92
CA GLN A 241 30.31 -15.98 33.07
C GLN A 241 31.66 -15.85 33.78
N LYS A 242 31.70 -15.27 35.00
CA LYS A 242 32.92 -15.12 35.80
C LYS A 242 33.14 -16.26 36.81
N TYR A 243 32.16 -17.14 36.99
CA TYR A 243 32.23 -18.33 37.85
C TYR A 243 32.25 -19.61 37.02
#